data_AF-A0A926HFA6-F1
#
_entry.id   AF-A0A926HFA6-F1
#
_cell.length_a   1.000
_cell.length_b   1.000
_cell.length_c   1.000
_cell.angle_alpha   90.00
_cell.angle_beta   90.00
_cell.angle_gamma   90.00
#
_symmetry.space_group_name_H-M   'P 1'
#
loop_
_entity.id
_entity.type
_entity.pdbx_description
1 polymer ?
#
loop_
_entity_poly.entity_id
_entity_poly.type
_entity_poly.pdbx_seq_one_letter_code
_entity_poly.pdbx_strand_id
1 'polypeptide(L)'
;MVREMSLPEALQGIVALVVEFMQSDSCLVYLLEGDRLVLCASNDPDTTAVGKVSLKLDEGLTGWVARERRLLAITREAYTDPRFKYFKDLPEDTFESFLSAPVISRNHVVGVINVQHRAAHNHSGDELEMITTVGEQVGCLLMLARLDSGGIDLTHHAELVFSSR
;
A
#
# COMPACT_ATOMS: atom_id res chain seq x y z
N MET A 1 -20.00 -1.84 19.06
CA MET A 1 -19.84 -0.46 18.55
C MET A 1 -18.63 -0.47 17.63
N VAL A 2 -18.82 -0.40 16.31
CA VAL A 2 -17.69 -0.34 15.38
C VAL A 2 -17.12 1.07 15.50
N ARG A 3 -15.85 1.18 15.87
CA ARG A 3 -15.15 2.48 15.94
C ARG A 3 -14.97 2.98 14.52
N GLU A 4 -15.45 4.19 14.22
CA GLU A 4 -15.03 4.90 13.00
C GLU A 4 -13.52 5.08 13.07
N MET A 5 -12.82 4.51 12.11
CA MET A 5 -11.37 4.52 12.01
C MET A 5 -11.00 5.32 10.76
N SER A 6 -10.12 6.30 10.93
CA SER A 6 -9.62 7.08 9.79
C SER A 6 -8.76 6.20 8.87
N LEU A 7 -8.63 6.59 7.59
CA LEU A 7 -7.79 5.86 6.64
C LEU A 7 -6.33 5.68 7.15
N PRO A 8 -5.65 6.71 7.71
CA PRO A 8 -4.31 6.53 8.26
C PRO A 8 -4.26 5.50 9.38
N GLU A 9 -5.22 5.52 10.32
CA GLU A 9 -5.29 4.53 11.40
C GLU A 9 -5.52 3.12 10.85
N ALA A 10 -6.36 2.97 9.82
CA ALA A 10 -6.63 1.69 9.18
C ALA A 10 -5.38 1.12 8.49
N LEU A 11 -4.66 1.95 7.72
CA LEU A 11 -3.41 1.55 7.08
C LEU A 11 -2.35 1.18 8.12
N GLN A 12 -2.26 1.92 9.23
CA GLN A 12 -1.34 1.59 10.33
C GLN A 12 -1.68 0.25 10.97
N GLY A 13 -2.97 -0.04 11.18
CA GLY A 13 -3.43 -1.34 11.67
C GLY A 13 -3.08 -2.49 10.73
N ILE A 14 -3.25 -2.29 9.41
CA ILE A 14 -2.86 -3.28 8.39
C ILE A 14 -1.36 -3.53 8.42
N VAL A 15 -0.55 -2.46 8.48
CA VAL A 15 0.92 -2.59 8.59
C VAL A 15 1.31 -3.40 9.82
N ALA A 16 0.70 -3.14 10.98
CA ALA A 16 0.98 -3.89 12.20
C ALA A 16 0.65 -5.38 12.06
N LEU A 17 -0.51 -5.71 11.48
CA LEU A 17 -0.92 -7.11 11.24
C LEU A 17 -0.01 -7.82 10.24
N VAL A 18 0.40 -7.13 9.17
CA VAL A 18 1.34 -7.68 8.17
C VAL A 18 2.69 -7.97 8.81
N VAL A 19 3.22 -7.05 9.61
CA VAL A 19 4.49 -7.25 10.32
C VAL A 19 4.41 -8.44 11.26
N GLU A 20 3.34 -8.55 12.03
CA GLU A 20 3.13 -9.66 12.96
C GLU A 20 3.02 -11.00 12.22
N PHE A 21 2.24 -11.07 11.14
CA PHE A 21 2.07 -12.31 10.40
C PHE A 21 3.35 -12.73 9.65
N MET A 22 3.98 -11.77 8.95
CA MET A 22 5.17 -12.02 8.14
C MET A 22 6.45 -12.15 8.98
N GLN A 23 6.41 -11.77 10.27
CA GLN A 23 7.61 -11.65 11.11
C GLN A 23 8.70 -10.79 10.45
N SER A 24 8.28 -9.68 9.81
CA SER A 24 9.15 -8.83 9.00
C SER A 24 9.75 -7.68 9.80
N ASP A 25 10.94 -7.21 9.40
CA ASP A 25 11.59 -6.05 10.01
C ASP A 25 10.94 -4.72 9.57
N SER A 26 10.45 -4.66 8.33
CA SER A 26 9.80 -3.46 7.79
C SER A 26 8.60 -3.79 6.92
N CYS A 27 7.53 -3.01 7.07
CA CYS A 27 6.39 -3.00 6.18
C CYS A 27 6.02 -1.55 5.86
N LEU A 28 5.88 -1.24 4.57
CA LEU A 28 5.64 0.11 4.04
C LEU A 28 4.46 0.09 3.07
N VAL A 29 3.49 0.99 3.25
CA VAL A 29 2.38 1.17 2.30
C VAL A 29 2.53 2.50 1.59
N TYR A 30 2.64 2.43 0.26
CA TYR A 30 2.67 3.58 -0.62
C TYR A 30 1.36 3.72 -1.37
N LEU A 31 0.81 4.93 -1.46
CA LEU A 31 -0.38 5.21 -2.27
C LEU A 31 -0.01 6.06 -3.49
N LEU A 32 -0.70 5.83 -4.60
CA LEU A 32 -0.50 6.58 -5.83
C LEU A 32 -1.25 7.92 -5.76
N GLU A 33 -0.49 9.00 -5.80
CA GLU A 33 -0.96 10.38 -5.86
C GLU A 33 -0.40 11.06 -7.12
N GLY A 34 -1.27 11.27 -8.12
CA GLY A 34 -0.84 11.72 -9.44
C GLY A 34 0.07 10.68 -10.11
N ASP A 35 1.33 11.02 -10.34
CA ASP A 35 2.36 10.17 -10.96
C ASP A 35 3.38 9.62 -9.94
N ARG A 36 3.13 9.79 -8.63
CA ARG A 36 4.06 9.40 -7.56
C ARG A 36 3.42 8.46 -6.56
N LEU A 37 4.21 7.49 -6.10
CA LEU A 37 3.92 6.67 -4.94
C LEU A 37 4.41 7.42 -3.69
N VAL A 38 3.51 7.71 -2.75
CA VAL A 38 3.80 8.43 -1.50
C VAL A 38 3.66 7.48 -0.33
N LEU A 39 4.63 7.45 0.57
CA LEU A 39 4.58 6.62 1.78
C LEU A 39 3.47 7.12 2.72
N CYS A 40 2.50 6.27 3.04
CA CYS A 40 1.34 6.63 3.85
C CYS A 40 1.27 5.91 5.20
N ALA A 41 1.92 4.75 5.34
CA ALA A 41 2.02 4.03 6.60
C ALA A 41 3.27 3.15 6.65
N SER A 42 3.84 2.99 7.84
CA SER A 42 5.03 2.16 8.12
C SER A 42 5.01 1.63 9.55
N ASN A 43 5.75 0.56 9.81
CA ASN A 43 5.96 0.06 11.17
C ASN A 43 7.09 0.78 11.92
N ASP A 44 7.70 1.79 11.30
CA ASP A 44 8.64 2.71 11.95
C ASP A 44 7.88 3.60 12.97
N PRO A 45 8.31 3.65 14.25
CA PRO A 45 7.78 4.60 15.22
C PRO A 45 7.99 6.07 14.83
N ASP A 46 9.03 6.37 14.05
CA ASP A 46 9.28 7.70 13.50
C ASP A 46 8.43 7.90 12.23
N THR A 47 7.40 8.73 12.36
CA THR A 47 6.47 9.04 11.27
C THR A 47 6.97 10.16 10.35
N THR A 48 8.19 10.68 10.55
CA THR A 48 8.72 11.81 9.77
C THR A 48 8.88 11.52 8.28
N ALA A 49 8.98 10.23 7.90
CA ALA A 49 9.04 9.77 6.51
C ALA A 49 7.66 9.76 5.82
N VAL A 50 6.57 9.58 6.58
CA VAL A 50 5.20 9.51 6.06
C VAL A 50 4.83 10.85 5.41
N GLY A 51 4.30 10.79 4.18
CA GLY A 51 3.98 11.96 3.37
C GLY A 51 5.17 12.69 2.74
N LYS A 52 6.41 12.36 3.12
CA LYS A 52 7.63 12.97 2.54
C LYS A 52 8.34 12.05 1.57
N VAL A 53 8.49 10.78 1.94
CA VAL A 53 9.09 9.76 1.08
C VAL A 53 8.16 9.49 -0.08
N SER A 54 8.63 9.76 -1.30
CA SER A 54 7.91 9.44 -2.52
C SER A 54 8.83 9.08 -3.66
N LEU A 55 8.29 8.33 -4.63
CA LEU A 55 9.01 7.92 -5.83
C LEU A 55 8.10 7.82 -7.04
N LYS A 56 8.68 7.96 -8.23
CA LYS A 56 7.97 7.76 -9.49
C LYS A 56 7.82 6.26 -9.80
N LEU A 57 6.93 5.95 -10.74
CA LEU A 57 6.68 4.58 -11.20
C LEU A 57 7.88 3.94 -11.94
N ASP A 58 8.84 4.73 -12.40
CA ASP A 58 10.09 4.28 -13.02
C ASP A 58 11.26 4.15 -12.04
N GLU A 59 11.02 4.40 -10.75
CA GLU A 59 12.03 4.37 -9.70
C GLU A 59 11.77 3.24 -8.71
N GLY A 60 12.82 2.55 -8.26
CA GLY A 60 12.67 1.57 -7.18
C GLY A 60 12.08 0.24 -7.61
N LEU A 61 12.27 -0.77 -6.77
CA LEU A 61 11.48 -2.02 -6.82
C LEU A 61 9.98 -1.73 -6.65
N THR A 62 9.64 -0.80 -5.76
CA THR A 62 8.27 -0.36 -5.50
C THR A 62 7.61 0.21 -6.77
N GLY A 63 8.29 1.12 -7.50
CA GLY A 63 7.74 1.67 -8.75
C GLY A 63 7.61 0.60 -9.83
N TRP A 64 8.57 -0.32 -9.92
CA TRP A 64 8.49 -1.46 -10.83
C TRP A 64 7.25 -2.32 -10.56
N VAL A 65 6.96 -2.65 -9.30
CA VAL A 65 5.76 -3.42 -8.92
C VAL A 65 4.48 -2.71 -9.32
N ALA A 66 4.41 -1.39 -9.10
CA ALA A 66 3.26 -0.59 -9.52
C ALA A 66 3.08 -0.59 -11.04
N ARG A 67 4.17 -0.41 -11.79
CA ARG A 67 4.14 -0.32 -13.26
C ARG A 67 3.80 -1.65 -13.92
N GLU A 68 4.46 -2.73 -13.49
CA GLU A 68 4.26 -4.06 -14.06
C GLU A 68 2.97 -4.72 -13.55
N ARG A 69 2.37 -4.19 -12.47
CA ARG A 69 1.20 -4.74 -11.78
C ARG A 69 1.43 -6.21 -11.40
N ARG A 70 2.60 -6.48 -10.84
CA ARG A 70 3.05 -7.85 -10.52
C ARG A 70 3.69 -7.89 -9.14
N LEU A 71 3.37 -8.95 -8.41
CA LEU A 71 4.07 -9.34 -7.21
C LEU A 71 5.57 -9.51 -7.51
N LEU A 72 6.42 -9.05 -6.60
CA LEU A 72 7.86 -9.24 -6.64
C LEU A 72 8.34 -9.84 -5.33
N ALA A 73 9.10 -10.92 -5.41
CA ALA A 73 9.75 -11.54 -4.25
C ALA A 73 11.24 -11.74 -4.56
N ILE A 74 12.09 -11.14 -3.72
CA ILE A 74 13.55 -11.29 -3.75
C ILE A 74 13.96 -11.84 -2.39
N THR A 75 14.66 -12.97 -2.40
CA THR A 75 14.93 -13.75 -1.18
C THR A 75 16.21 -13.33 -0.45
N ARG A 76 17.15 -12.71 -1.17
CA ARG A 76 18.45 -12.23 -0.68
C ARG A 76 19.00 -11.15 -1.59
N GLU A 77 19.93 -10.36 -1.05
CA GLU A 77 20.67 -9.32 -1.76
C GLU A 77 19.77 -8.32 -2.50
N ALA A 78 18.57 -8.04 -1.98
CA ALA A 78 17.61 -7.13 -2.62
C ALA A 78 18.18 -5.71 -2.80
N TYR A 79 19.03 -5.26 -1.87
CA TYR A 79 19.77 -4.00 -1.98
C TYR A 79 20.75 -3.94 -3.17
N THR A 80 21.13 -5.09 -3.76
CA THR A 80 21.99 -5.15 -4.96
C THR A 80 21.20 -5.12 -6.26
N ASP A 81 19.87 -5.25 -6.22
CA ASP A 81 19.05 -5.19 -7.43
C ASP A 81 19.23 -3.80 -8.10
N PRO A 82 19.49 -3.73 -9.42
CA PRO A 82 19.71 -2.46 -10.11
C PRO A 82 18.55 -1.47 -10.01
N ARG A 83 17.35 -1.97 -9.68
CA ARG A 83 16.15 -1.14 -9.48
C ARG A 83 16.01 -0.67 -8.05
N PHE A 84 16.79 -1.17 -7.09
CA PHE A 84 16.68 -0.79 -5.68
C PHE A 84 16.90 0.72 -5.52
N LYS A 85 16.05 1.36 -4.71
CA LYS A 85 16.11 2.79 -4.46
C LYS A 85 16.23 3.05 -2.96
N TYR A 86 17.28 3.80 -2.61
CA TYR A 86 17.57 4.22 -1.25
C TYR A 86 16.83 5.50 -0.87
N PHE A 87 16.36 5.56 0.38
CA PHE A 87 15.79 6.75 0.98
C PHE A 87 16.50 7.02 2.30
N LYS A 88 17.06 8.23 2.45
CA LYS A 88 17.79 8.63 3.67
C LYS A 88 16.88 8.73 4.90
N ASP A 89 15.59 8.98 4.66
CA ASP A 89 14.58 9.14 5.70
C ASP A 89 13.96 7.79 6.13
N LEU A 90 14.45 6.66 5.60
CA LEU A 90 14.03 5.33 6.03
C LEU A 90 15.16 4.63 6.82
N PRO A 91 14.81 3.83 7.83
CA PRO A 91 15.76 3.40 8.85
C PRO A 91 16.86 2.48 8.35
N GLU A 92 16.70 1.78 7.21
CA GLU A 92 17.74 0.90 6.68
C GLU A 92 17.80 0.80 5.16
N ASP A 93 19.02 0.68 4.65
CA ASP A 93 19.38 0.56 3.25
C ASP A 93 19.84 -0.85 2.83
N THR A 94 20.02 -1.78 3.77
CA THR A 94 20.63 -3.10 3.51
C THR A 94 19.68 -4.28 3.72
N PHE A 95 18.39 -4.14 3.40
CA PHE A 95 17.47 -5.29 3.48
C PHE A 95 17.85 -6.38 2.47
N GLU A 96 18.12 -7.58 2.98
CA GLU A 96 18.44 -8.76 2.18
C GLU A 96 17.23 -9.24 1.38
N SER A 97 16.05 -9.30 2.00
CA SER A 97 14.83 -9.78 1.35
C SER A 97 13.81 -8.67 1.14
N PHE A 98 13.05 -8.79 0.05
CA PHE A 98 12.02 -7.84 -0.35
C PHE A 98 10.84 -8.56 -1.00
N LEU A 99 9.66 -8.43 -0.40
CA LEU A 99 8.38 -8.83 -0.97
C LEU A 99 7.52 -7.58 -1.21
N SER A 100 6.90 -7.49 -2.38
CA SER A 100 6.08 -6.33 -2.70
C SER A 100 4.93 -6.69 -3.62
N ALA A 101 3.75 -6.17 -3.29
CA ALA A 101 2.51 -6.42 -4.00
C ALA A 101 1.83 -5.09 -4.41
N PRO A 102 1.21 -5.03 -5.59
CA PRO A 102 0.41 -3.88 -5.97
C PRO A 102 -0.86 -3.81 -5.12
N VAL A 103 -1.23 -2.61 -4.68
CA VAL A 103 -2.56 -2.32 -4.14
C VAL A 103 -3.49 -2.06 -5.31
N ILE A 104 -4.52 -2.90 -5.48
CA ILE A 104 -5.40 -2.87 -6.65
C ILE A 104 -6.81 -2.46 -6.26
N SER A 105 -7.36 -1.44 -6.93
CA SER A 105 -8.76 -1.03 -6.80
C SER A 105 -9.39 -0.94 -8.18
N ARG A 106 -10.54 -1.61 -8.40
CA ARG A 106 -11.24 -1.67 -9.69
C ARG A 106 -10.31 -1.91 -10.89
N ASN A 107 -9.43 -2.90 -10.78
CA ASN A 107 -8.46 -3.26 -11.82
C ASN A 107 -7.38 -2.20 -12.13
N HIS A 108 -7.22 -1.18 -11.27
CA HIS A 108 -6.17 -0.17 -11.37
C HIS A 108 -5.23 -0.28 -10.17
N VAL A 109 -3.94 -0.03 -10.39
CA VAL A 109 -2.97 0.10 -9.30
C VAL A 109 -3.18 1.46 -8.64
N VAL A 110 -3.44 1.45 -7.33
CA VAL A 110 -3.64 2.65 -6.51
C VAL A 110 -2.58 2.80 -5.43
N GLY A 111 -1.62 1.90 -5.38
CA GLY A 111 -0.55 1.89 -4.39
C GLY A 111 0.28 0.62 -4.45
N VAL A 112 1.17 0.45 -3.49
CA VAL A 112 2.05 -0.72 -3.33
C VAL A 112 2.26 -0.97 -1.83
N ILE A 113 2.27 -2.23 -1.42
CA ILE A 113 2.71 -2.65 -0.09
C ILE A 113 4.02 -3.41 -0.20
N ASN A 114 4.99 -3.06 0.65
CA ASN A 114 6.30 -3.69 0.73
C ASN A 114 6.48 -4.35 2.09
N VAL A 115 7.13 -5.50 2.11
CA VAL A 115 7.57 -6.26 3.28
C VAL A 115 9.04 -6.58 3.10
N GLN A 116 9.85 -6.34 4.13
CA GLN A 116 11.31 -6.45 4.04
C GLN A 116 11.89 -7.13 5.27
N HIS A 117 12.94 -7.91 5.04
CA HIS A 117 13.68 -8.62 6.08
C HIS A 117 15.16 -8.26 5.99
N ARG A 118 15.77 -7.97 7.15
CA ARG A 118 17.22 -7.71 7.24
C ARG A 118 18.03 -8.94 6.87
N ALA A 119 17.53 -10.12 7.23
CA ALA A 119 18.09 -11.40 6.84
C ALA A 119 17.45 -11.91 5.55
N ALA A 120 18.15 -12.81 4.86
CA ALA A 120 17.58 -13.53 3.73
C ALA A 120 16.33 -14.30 4.19
N HIS A 121 15.24 -14.14 3.45
CA HIS A 121 13.95 -14.75 3.76
C HIS A 121 13.30 -15.26 2.48
N ASN A 122 12.91 -16.53 2.47
CA ASN A 122 12.22 -17.14 1.34
C ASN A 122 10.72 -17.14 1.63
N HIS A 123 10.03 -16.10 1.17
CA HIS A 123 8.59 -15.96 1.34
C HIS A 123 7.85 -17.18 0.74
N SER A 124 7.12 -17.88 1.59
CA SER A 124 6.29 -19.04 1.30
C SER A 124 5.07 -18.67 0.45
N GLY A 125 4.42 -19.68 -0.15
CA GLY A 125 3.19 -19.47 -0.93
C GLY A 125 2.10 -18.74 -0.14
N ASP A 126 1.94 -19.07 1.14
CA ASP A 126 0.96 -18.45 2.02
C ASP A 126 1.27 -16.96 2.27
N GLU A 127 2.56 -16.59 2.41
CA GLU A 127 2.97 -15.18 2.53
C GLU A 127 2.72 -14.41 1.23
N LEU A 128 2.98 -15.03 0.06
CA LEU A 128 2.70 -14.42 -1.24
C LEU A 128 1.20 -14.19 -1.45
N GLU A 129 0.36 -15.16 -1.08
CA GLU A 129 -1.10 -15.07 -1.17
C GLU A 129 -1.65 -14.04 -0.19
N MET A 130 -1.15 -14.04 1.04
CA MET A 130 -1.56 -13.10 2.08
C MET A 130 -1.29 -11.66 1.65
N ILE A 131 -0.05 -11.33 1.21
CA ILE A 131 0.27 -9.95 0.84
C ILE A 131 -0.54 -9.47 -0.38
N THR A 132 -0.82 -10.38 -1.31
CA THR A 132 -1.68 -10.10 -2.47
C THR A 132 -3.09 -9.77 -2.02
N THR A 133 -3.64 -10.60 -1.13
CA THR A 133 -4.98 -10.39 -0.54
C THR A 133 -5.04 -9.07 0.22
N VAL A 134 -4.03 -8.75 1.03
CA VAL A 134 -3.95 -7.46 1.73
C VAL A 134 -3.93 -6.29 0.74
N GLY A 135 -3.15 -6.38 -0.34
CA GLY A 135 -3.13 -5.36 -1.39
C GLY A 135 -4.50 -5.09 -2.01
N GLU A 136 -5.31 -6.14 -2.22
CA GLU A 136 -6.69 -6.00 -2.71
C GLU A 136 -7.61 -5.38 -1.66
N GLN A 137 -7.52 -5.81 -0.39
CA GLN A 137 -8.35 -5.25 0.69
C GLN A 137 -8.04 -3.77 0.96
N VAL A 138 -6.76 -3.38 0.91
CA VAL A 138 -6.36 -1.97 0.98
C VAL A 138 -6.98 -1.19 -0.20
N GLY A 139 -6.98 -1.76 -1.41
CA GLY A 139 -7.61 -1.13 -2.57
C GLY A 139 -9.12 -0.93 -2.41
N CYS A 140 -9.83 -1.87 -1.77
CA CYS A 140 -11.23 -1.74 -1.39
C CYS A 140 -11.45 -0.64 -0.34
N LEU A 141 -10.62 -0.62 0.72
CA LEU A 141 -10.67 0.40 1.76
C LEU A 141 -10.50 1.82 1.19
N LEU A 142 -9.53 2.01 0.28
CA LEU A 142 -9.30 3.29 -0.37
C LEU A 142 -10.47 3.74 -1.24
N MET A 143 -11.13 2.80 -1.91
CA MET A 143 -12.33 3.08 -2.69
C MET A 143 -13.46 3.60 -1.78
N LEU A 144 -13.68 2.96 -0.63
CA LEU A 144 -14.70 3.39 0.33
C LEU A 144 -14.39 4.76 0.92
N ALA A 145 -13.14 4.98 1.36
CA ALA A 145 -12.72 6.27 1.91
C ALA A 145 -12.91 7.44 0.93
N ARG A 146 -12.71 7.20 -0.38
CA ARG A 146 -12.95 8.21 -1.43
C ARG A 146 -14.44 8.47 -1.67
N LEU A 147 -15.31 7.48 -1.47
CA LEU A 147 -16.76 7.66 -1.58
C LEU A 147 -17.31 8.49 -0.42
N ASP A 148 -16.85 8.23 0.81
CA ASP A 148 -17.24 9.01 1.98
C ASP A 148 -16.79 10.47 1.89
N SER A 149 -15.60 10.70 1.32
CA SER A 149 -15.07 12.04 1.04
C SER A 149 -15.81 12.76 -0.10
N GLY A 150 -16.50 12.01 -0.96
CA GLY A 150 -17.19 12.51 -2.16
C GLY A 150 -18.64 12.92 -1.92
N GLY A 151 -19.22 12.61 -0.76
CA GLY A 151 -20.60 12.92 -0.43
C GLY A 151 -21.58 12.14 -1.30
N ILE A 152 -22.60 11.58 -0.66
CA ILE A 152 -23.82 11.20 -1.33
C ILE A 152 -24.44 12.48 -1.92
N ASP A 153 -24.21 12.76 -3.19
CA ASP A 153 -25.10 13.62 -3.98
C ASP A 153 -26.15 12.73 -4.64
N LEU A 154 -27.13 12.29 -3.83
CA LEU A 154 -28.36 11.65 -4.29
C LEU A 154 -29.56 12.59 -4.19
N THR A 155 -29.34 13.91 -4.13
CA THR A 155 -30.43 14.89 -3.96
C THR A 155 -31.01 15.46 -5.24
N HIS A 156 -30.76 14.86 -6.42
CA HIS A 156 -31.37 15.34 -7.68
C HIS A 156 -32.10 14.29 -8.53
N HIS A 157 -32.69 13.24 -7.94
CA HIS A 157 -33.71 12.44 -8.62
C HIS A 157 -34.87 12.03 -7.69
N ALA A 158 -35.68 13.00 -7.27
CA ALA A 158 -37.03 12.73 -6.73
C ALA A 158 -38.06 13.85 -7.00
N GLU A 159 -37.90 14.63 -8.08
CA GLU A 159 -38.96 15.54 -8.57
C GLU A 159 -39.33 15.24 -10.04
N LEU A 160 -39.69 14.00 -10.35
CA LEU A 160 -40.34 13.65 -11.63
C LEU A 160 -41.35 12.50 -11.47
N VAL A 161 -42.14 12.50 -10.41
CA VAL A 161 -43.42 11.77 -10.34
C VAL A 161 -44.34 12.62 -9.46
N PHE A 162 -45.57 12.88 -9.89
CA PHE A 162 -46.57 13.79 -9.28
C PHE A 162 -46.56 15.26 -9.75
N SER A 163 -46.52 15.47 -11.07
CA SER A 163 -47.42 16.49 -11.67
C SER A 163 -48.13 15.86 -12.86
N SER A 164 -49.18 15.09 -12.55
CA SER A 164 -50.18 14.59 -13.48
C SER A 164 -51.36 14.05 -12.68
N ARG A 165 -52.15 14.97 -12.11
CA ARG A 165 -53.63 14.94 -12.04
C ARG A 165 -54.15 16.08 -11.16
#